data_AF-I6YVA9-F1
#
_entry.id   AF-I6YVA9-F1
#
_cell.length_a   1.000
_cell.length_b   1.000
_cell.length_c   1.000
_cell.angle_alpha   90.00
_cell.angle_beta   90.00
_cell.angle_gamma   90.00
#
_symmetry.space_group_name_H-M   'P 1'
#
loop_
_entity.id
_entity.type
_entity.pdbx_description
1 polymer ?
#
loop_
_entity_poly.entity_id
_entity_poly.type
_entity_poly.pdbx_seq_one_letter_code
_entity_poly.pdbx_strand_id
1 'polypeptide(L)'
;TLDNARTLLQIDNAKLAADDFRNKYETELGLRMSVEADINGLRRVLDDLTLARSDMEINIESLKEELAYLKKNHEEEMNALRGQVGGQVNVEMDAAPATDLSKILSDMRSQYELMADKNRKDAEAWFFSKTEELNREVATHSQEIQSSKSEITDLRRTLQGLEIELQTQLSMKSALEGTLAETEGRYCMQLNQIQGMISNVEAQLGELRSDMERQGHEYRILLDVKTRLEMEIATYRRLLEGEDAQLSSRPSKDAQKTSKKVLTIVQEAVDGHVVSPTEKVYHTSY
;
A
#
# COMPACT_ATOMS: atom_id res chain seq x y z
N THR A 1 -5.11 -36.31 24.31
CA THR A 1 -6.02 -35.17 24.01
C THR A 1 -5.69 -33.95 24.86
N LEU A 2 -5.45 -34.10 26.17
CA LEU A 2 -5.07 -33.00 27.05
C LEU A 2 -3.74 -32.32 26.66
N ASP A 3 -2.72 -33.10 26.27
CA ASP A 3 -1.41 -32.55 25.87
C ASP A 3 -1.48 -31.71 24.60
N ASN A 4 -2.26 -32.14 23.61
CA ASN A 4 -2.49 -31.37 22.37
C ASN A 4 -3.19 -30.03 22.66
N ALA A 5 -4.14 -30.00 23.60
CA ALA A 5 -4.79 -28.77 24.03
C ALA A 5 -3.81 -27.83 24.74
N ARG A 6 -2.91 -28.38 25.58
CA ARG A 6 -1.85 -27.62 26.24
C ARG A 6 -0.86 -27.01 25.25
N THR A 7 -0.42 -27.78 24.26
CA THR A 7 0.49 -27.27 23.22
C THR A 7 -0.18 -26.21 22.35
N LEU A 8 -1.47 -26.37 22.01
CA LEU A 8 -2.22 -25.35 21.27
C LEU A 8 -2.32 -24.03 22.04
N LEU A 9 -2.63 -24.08 23.34
CA LEU A 9 -2.66 -22.88 24.18
C LEU A 9 -1.29 -22.22 24.30
N GLN A 10 -0.20 -23.00 24.38
CA GLN A 10 1.16 -22.44 24.38
C GLN A 10 1.50 -21.76 23.06
N ILE A 11 1.08 -22.34 21.92
CA ILE A 11 1.26 -21.72 20.59
C ILE A 11 0.45 -20.43 20.49
N ASP A 12 -0.80 -20.44 20.93
CA ASP A 12 -1.68 -19.28 20.88
C ASP A 12 -1.16 -18.15 21.78
N ASN A 13 -0.73 -18.48 23.00
CA ASN A 13 -0.09 -17.52 23.90
C ASN A 13 1.21 -16.95 23.32
N ALA A 14 2.05 -17.79 22.70
CA ALA A 14 3.27 -17.34 22.05
C ALA A 14 2.98 -16.42 20.86
N LYS A 15 1.92 -16.68 20.09
CA LYS A 15 1.47 -15.81 19.00
C LYS A 15 0.97 -14.47 19.53
N LEU A 16 0.11 -14.48 20.54
CA LEU A 16 -0.39 -13.26 21.18
C LEU A 16 0.76 -12.42 21.75
N ALA A 17 1.73 -13.05 22.42
CA ALA A 17 2.91 -12.35 22.92
C ALA A 17 3.76 -11.76 21.78
N ALA A 18 3.92 -12.48 20.66
CA ALA A 18 4.64 -11.99 19.49
C ALA A 18 3.93 -10.77 18.86
N ASP A 19 2.60 -10.82 18.72
CA ASP A 19 1.80 -9.70 18.23
C ASP A 19 1.84 -8.50 19.19
N ASP A 20 1.80 -8.72 20.50
CA ASP A 20 1.95 -7.67 21.51
C ASP A 20 3.33 -6.99 21.42
N PHE A 21 4.41 -7.77 21.26
CA PHE A 21 5.76 -7.21 21.07
C PHE A 21 5.89 -6.46 19.74
N ARG A 22 5.25 -6.97 18.67
CA ARG A 22 5.21 -6.29 17.37
C ARG A 22 4.50 -4.95 17.47
N ASN A 23 3.31 -4.91 18.07
CA ASN A 23 2.58 -3.67 18.30
C ASN A 23 3.39 -2.67 19.13
N LYS A 24 4.00 -3.12 20.23
CA LYS A 24 4.88 -2.26 21.06
C LYS A 24 6.06 -1.72 20.26
N TYR A 25 6.71 -2.55 19.46
CA TYR A 25 7.82 -2.13 18.61
C TYR A 25 7.36 -1.08 17.58
N GLU A 26 6.22 -1.30 16.91
CA GLU A 26 5.66 -0.34 15.95
C GLU A 26 5.32 1.01 16.61
N THR A 27 4.74 0.98 17.82
CA THR A 27 4.46 2.22 18.57
C THR A 27 5.73 2.96 18.99
N GLU A 28 6.73 2.24 19.49
CA GLU A 28 8.00 2.83 19.94
C GLU A 28 8.79 3.37 18.75
N LEU A 29 8.76 2.68 17.60
CA LEU A 29 9.36 3.14 16.36
C LEU A 29 8.71 4.44 15.89
N GLY A 30 7.37 4.53 15.94
CA GLY A 30 6.64 5.75 15.62
C GLY A 30 7.02 6.91 16.54
N LEU A 31 7.09 6.68 17.84
CA LEU A 31 7.55 7.67 18.82
C LEU A 31 8.99 8.12 18.55
N ARG A 32 9.90 7.17 18.28
CA ARG A 32 11.30 7.47 17.94
C ARG A 32 11.40 8.36 16.70
N MET A 33 10.66 8.05 15.64
CA MET A 33 10.63 8.84 14.41
C MET A 33 10.09 10.25 14.65
N SER A 34 9.06 10.41 15.47
CA SER A 34 8.53 11.73 15.86
C SER A 34 9.57 12.56 16.60
N VAL A 35 10.23 11.96 17.61
CA VAL A 35 11.28 12.65 18.39
C VAL A 35 12.48 13.02 17.51
N GLU A 36 12.86 12.15 16.57
CA GLU A 36 13.94 12.42 15.62
C GLU A 36 13.60 13.56 14.66
N ALA A 37 12.34 13.65 14.21
CA ALA A 37 11.84 14.78 13.44
C ALA A 37 11.87 16.09 14.25
N ASP A 38 11.44 16.06 15.51
CA ASP A 38 11.47 17.22 16.41
C ASP A 38 12.91 17.69 16.68
N ILE A 39 13.85 16.77 16.92
CA ILE A 39 15.28 17.08 17.10
C ILE A 39 15.85 17.76 15.86
N ASN A 40 15.53 17.24 14.67
CA ASN A 40 15.98 17.85 13.41
C ASN A 40 15.36 19.23 13.19
N GLY A 41 14.09 19.42 13.54
CA GLY A 41 13.44 20.73 13.53
C GLY A 41 14.09 21.73 14.48
N LEU A 42 14.35 21.32 15.73
CA LEU A 42 15.01 22.15 16.74
C LEU A 42 16.44 22.54 16.34
N ARG A 43 17.19 21.64 15.70
CA ARG A 43 18.52 21.95 15.15
C ARG A 43 18.44 23.06 14.10
N ARG A 44 17.48 22.98 13.19
CA ARG A 44 17.28 24.02 12.18
C ARG A 44 16.93 25.37 12.81
N VAL A 45 16.04 25.38 13.81
CA VAL A 45 15.71 26.60 14.56
C VAL A 45 16.93 27.18 15.27
N LEU A 46 17.79 26.33 15.84
CA LEU A 46 19.03 26.76 16.46
C LEU A 46 19.99 27.40 15.44
N ASP A 47 20.11 26.82 14.25
CA ASP A 47 20.92 27.37 13.15
C ASP A 47 20.36 28.74 12.69
N ASP A 48 19.05 28.84 12.47
CA ASP A 48 18.37 30.08 12.09
C ASP A 48 18.57 31.19 13.16
N LEU A 49 18.44 30.85 14.45
CA LEU A 49 18.69 31.77 15.55
C LEU A 49 20.17 32.18 15.66
N THR A 50 21.09 31.27 15.35
CA THR A 50 22.52 31.55 15.36
C THR A 50 22.88 32.54 14.26
N LEU A 51 22.33 32.38 13.06
CA LEU A 51 22.49 33.33 11.96
C LEU A 51 21.88 34.71 12.29
N ALA A 52 20.66 34.74 12.81
CA ALA A 52 20.03 35.99 13.23
C ALA A 52 20.85 36.72 14.32
N ARG A 53 21.46 35.97 15.25
CA ARG A 53 22.36 36.53 16.26
C ARG A 53 23.60 37.15 15.62
N SER A 54 24.25 36.46 14.68
CA SER A 54 25.43 37.01 14.00
C SER A 54 25.10 38.25 13.18
N ASP A 55 23.94 38.29 12.51
CA ASP A 55 23.51 39.47 11.76
C ASP A 55 23.28 40.68 12.69
N MET A 56 22.66 40.45 13.85
CA MET A 56 22.51 41.49 14.87
C MET A 56 23.85 41.95 15.43
N GLU A 57 24.81 41.04 15.68
CA GLU A 57 26.16 41.38 16.12
C GLU A 57 26.89 42.26 15.09
N ILE A 58 26.78 41.95 13.80
CA ILE A 58 27.33 42.76 12.70
C ILE A 58 26.69 44.15 12.67
N ASN A 59 25.35 44.23 12.76
CA ASN A 59 24.65 45.52 12.77
C ASN A 59 25.05 46.39 13.97
N ILE A 60 25.22 45.79 15.15
CA ILE A 60 25.69 46.50 16.34
C ILE A 60 27.09 47.07 16.10
N GLU A 61 27.99 46.29 15.51
CA GLU A 61 29.36 46.76 15.27
C GLU A 61 29.40 47.87 14.21
N SER A 62 28.64 47.72 13.11
CA SER A 62 28.50 48.76 12.09
C SER A 62 27.96 50.08 12.68
N LEU A 63 26.96 50.02 13.56
CA LEU A 63 26.41 51.22 14.19
C LEU A 63 27.40 51.88 15.17
N LYS A 64 28.24 51.08 15.85
CA LYS A 64 29.31 51.63 16.69
C LYS A 64 30.37 52.34 15.86
N GLU A 65 30.75 51.75 14.72
CA GLU A 65 31.70 52.36 13.78
C GLU A 65 31.15 53.68 13.23
N GLU A 66 29.88 53.71 12.80
CA GLU A 66 29.23 54.93 12.32
C GLU A 66 29.17 56.02 13.40
N LEU A 67 28.84 55.65 14.64
CA LEU A 67 28.83 56.58 15.77
C LEU A 67 30.23 57.14 16.05
N ALA A 68 31.27 56.30 16.01
CA ALA A 68 32.65 56.72 16.17
C ALA A 68 33.08 57.68 15.05
N TYR A 69 32.71 57.37 13.80
CA TYR A 69 32.97 58.21 12.64
C TYR A 69 32.29 59.58 12.77
N LEU A 70 31.01 59.61 13.16
CA LEU A 70 30.25 60.85 13.33
C LEU A 70 30.83 61.74 14.43
N LYS A 71 31.25 61.15 15.56
CA LYS A 71 31.93 61.88 16.64
C LYS A 71 33.24 62.50 16.18
N LYS A 72 34.06 61.73 15.46
CA LYS A 72 35.33 62.22 14.93
C LYS A 72 35.11 63.36 13.93
N ASN A 73 34.17 63.21 13.00
CA ASN A 73 33.85 64.26 12.02
C ASN A 73 33.35 65.53 12.71
N HIS A 74 32.48 65.40 13.71
CA HIS A 74 32.01 66.55 14.49
C HIS A 74 33.15 67.24 15.24
N GLU A 75 34.08 66.49 15.82
CA GLU A 75 35.26 67.05 16.48
C GLU A 75 36.17 67.79 15.49
N GLU A 76 36.38 67.24 14.29
CA GLU A 76 37.12 67.88 13.20
C GLU A 76 36.45 69.17 12.70
N GLU A 77 35.13 69.16 12.47
CA GLU A 77 34.34 70.34 12.09
C GLU A 77 34.36 71.43 13.17
N MET A 78 34.18 71.05 14.44
CA MET A 78 34.25 71.98 15.56
C MET A 78 35.65 72.59 15.69
N ASN A 79 36.71 71.81 15.49
CA ASN A 79 38.08 72.31 15.47
C ASN A 79 38.34 73.26 14.28
N ALA A 80 37.83 72.94 13.09
CA ALA A 80 37.93 73.80 11.92
C ALA A 80 37.20 75.13 12.13
N LEU A 81 35.98 75.11 12.67
CA LEU A 81 35.20 76.29 13.03
C LEU A 81 35.89 77.10 14.13
N ARG A 82 36.49 76.45 15.13
CA ARG A 82 37.28 77.14 16.17
C ARG A 82 38.51 77.84 15.59
N GLY A 83 39.11 77.29 14.53
CA GLY A 83 40.16 77.93 13.75
C GLY A 83 39.66 79.11 12.91
N GLN A 84 38.43 79.04 12.41
CA GLN A 84 37.82 80.07 11.55
C GLN A 84 37.28 81.27 12.33
N VAL A 85 36.92 81.10 13.62
CA VAL A 85 36.41 82.18 14.50
C VAL A 85 37.54 83.09 15.04
N GLY A 86 38.82 82.79 14.75
CA GLY A 86 39.98 83.60 15.14
C GLY A 86 40.32 84.78 14.21
N GLY A 87 39.57 85.00 13.12
CA GLY A 87 39.85 86.04 12.14
C GLY A 87 38.87 87.20 12.20
N GLN A 88 39.11 88.20 13.05
CA GLN A 88 38.47 89.51 12.92
C GLN A 88 39.12 90.23 11.74
N VAL A 89 38.63 89.97 10.53
CA VAL A 89 39.13 90.60 9.30
C VAL A 89 38.44 91.96 9.13
N ASN A 90 39.15 93.02 9.49
CA ASN A 90 38.81 94.39 9.11
C ASN A 90 39.29 94.62 7.67
N VAL A 91 38.35 94.69 6.72
CA VAL A 91 38.64 95.00 5.31
C VAL A 91 38.33 96.47 5.08
N GLU A 92 39.38 97.30 5.08
CA GLU A 92 39.28 98.68 4.59
C GLU A 92 39.27 98.66 3.06
N MET A 93 38.23 99.30 2.53
CA MET A 93 37.83 99.32 1.14
C MET A 93 38.51 100.50 0.42
N ASP A 94 39.37 100.23 -0.55
CA ASP A 94 39.83 101.24 -1.51
C ASP A 94 38.97 101.15 -2.78
N ALA A 95 38.11 102.16 -2.97
CA ALA A 95 37.13 102.21 -4.05
C ALA A 95 37.78 102.78 -5.32
N ALA A 96 38.29 101.88 -6.16
CA ALA A 96 38.59 102.15 -7.56
C ALA A 96 37.29 102.41 -8.37
N PRO A 97 37.36 103.05 -9.54
CA PRO A 97 36.29 103.87 -10.12
C PRO A 97 35.04 103.05 -10.45
N ALA A 98 33.87 103.69 -10.29
CA ALA A 98 32.53 103.12 -10.41
C ALA A 98 32.35 102.15 -11.58
N THR A 99 32.65 100.87 -11.34
CA THR A 99 32.08 99.76 -12.09
C THR A 99 30.58 99.79 -11.87
N ASP A 100 29.81 99.68 -12.95
CA ASP A 100 28.35 99.72 -12.93
C ASP A 100 27.80 98.55 -12.08
N LEU A 101 27.67 98.80 -10.78
CA LEU A 101 27.27 97.82 -9.77
C LEU A 101 25.87 97.27 -10.06
N SER A 102 25.02 98.09 -10.69
CA SER A 102 23.68 97.70 -11.12
C SER A 102 23.73 96.58 -12.16
N LYS A 103 24.66 96.68 -13.11
CA LYS A 103 24.85 95.66 -14.15
C LYS A 103 25.41 94.36 -13.55
N ILE A 104 26.38 94.43 -12.65
CA ILE A 104 26.96 93.25 -11.98
C ILE A 104 25.93 92.56 -11.08
N LEU A 105 25.12 93.32 -10.34
CA LEU A 105 24.01 92.78 -9.53
C LEU A 105 22.93 92.15 -10.40
N SER A 106 22.62 92.75 -11.57
CA SER A 106 21.68 92.19 -12.54
C SER A 106 22.21 90.90 -13.17
N ASP A 107 23.49 90.85 -13.54
CA ASP A 107 24.13 89.64 -14.09
C ASP A 107 24.22 88.53 -13.04
N MET A 108 24.56 88.83 -11.78
CA MET A 108 24.49 87.87 -10.68
C MET A 108 23.07 87.31 -10.51
N ARG A 109 22.07 88.20 -10.52
CA ARG A 109 20.67 87.78 -10.37
C ARG A 109 20.24 86.87 -11.52
N SER A 110 20.61 87.21 -12.75
CA SER A 110 20.35 86.38 -13.93
C SER A 110 21.03 85.01 -13.85
N GLN A 111 22.29 84.95 -13.39
CA GLN A 111 23.00 83.68 -13.18
C GLN A 111 22.34 82.82 -12.09
N TYR A 112 21.92 83.42 -10.97
CA TYR A 112 21.20 82.71 -9.92
C TYR A 112 19.84 82.20 -10.39
N GLU A 113 19.13 83.00 -11.18
CA GLU A 113 17.83 82.63 -11.74
C GLU A 113 18.00 81.45 -12.72
N LEU A 114 19.00 81.49 -13.60
CA LEU A 114 19.39 80.37 -14.46
C LEU A 114 19.76 79.11 -13.67
N MET A 115 20.53 79.25 -12.58
CA MET A 115 20.96 78.13 -11.76
C MET A 115 19.80 77.52 -10.97
N ALA A 116 18.89 78.35 -10.46
CA ALA A 116 17.67 77.92 -9.78
C ALA A 116 16.72 77.21 -10.76
N ASP A 117 16.54 77.74 -11.97
CA ASP A 117 15.68 77.14 -12.99
C ASP A 117 16.27 75.82 -13.53
N LYS A 118 17.60 75.74 -13.65
CA LYS A 118 18.30 74.50 -13.98
C LYS A 118 18.14 73.46 -12.87
N ASN A 119 18.36 73.83 -11.61
CA ASN A 119 18.18 72.94 -10.47
C ASN A 119 16.73 72.43 -10.37
N ARG A 120 15.75 73.30 -10.59
CA ARG A 120 14.33 72.92 -10.64
C ARG A 120 14.06 71.87 -11.73
N LYS A 121 14.56 72.09 -12.96
CA LYS A 121 14.41 71.12 -14.07
C LYS A 121 15.13 69.80 -13.79
N ASP A 122 16.34 69.86 -13.24
CA ASP A 122 17.11 68.67 -12.91
C ASP A 122 16.43 67.86 -11.79
N ALA A 123 15.84 68.52 -10.79
CA ALA A 123 15.04 67.89 -9.75
C ALA A 123 13.76 67.26 -10.32
N GLU A 124 13.01 68.00 -11.14
CA GLU A 124 11.81 67.47 -11.82
C GLU A 124 12.15 66.23 -12.66
N ALA A 125 13.21 66.29 -13.48
CA ALA A 125 13.66 65.15 -14.29
C ALA A 125 14.09 63.95 -13.43
N TRP A 126 14.79 64.19 -12.32
CA TRP A 126 15.17 63.15 -11.37
C TRP A 126 13.94 62.50 -10.72
N PHE A 127 12.96 63.29 -10.27
CA PHE A 127 11.69 62.79 -9.72
C PHE A 127 10.90 61.98 -10.74
N PHE A 128 10.81 62.46 -11.99
CA PHE A 128 10.14 61.72 -13.07
C PHE A 128 10.83 60.38 -13.33
N SER A 129 12.16 60.36 -13.45
CA SER A 129 12.92 59.14 -13.67
C SER A 129 12.74 58.14 -12.52
N LYS A 130 12.79 58.59 -11.26
CA LYS A 130 12.55 57.71 -10.10
C LYS A 130 11.13 57.20 -10.00
N THR A 131 10.15 58.04 -10.35
CA THR A 131 8.74 57.63 -10.36
C THR A 131 8.45 56.62 -11.47
N GLU A 132 9.07 56.78 -12.63
CA GLU A 132 8.96 55.84 -13.75
C GLU A 132 9.59 54.48 -13.40
N GLU A 133 10.78 54.48 -12.80
CA GLU A 133 11.45 53.27 -12.30
C GLU A 133 10.58 52.54 -11.28
N LEU A 134 10.06 53.26 -10.27
CA LEU A 134 9.19 52.68 -9.25
C LEU A 134 7.89 52.11 -9.86
N ASN A 135 7.27 52.83 -10.80
CA ASN A 135 6.08 52.33 -11.50
C ASN A 135 6.39 51.06 -12.32
N ARG A 136 7.56 50.99 -12.94
CA ARG A 136 8.01 49.80 -13.66
C ARG A 136 8.20 48.62 -12.71
N GLU A 137 8.87 48.82 -11.57
CA GLU A 137 9.05 47.79 -10.54
C GLU A 137 7.71 47.32 -9.96
N VAL A 138 6.79 48.23 -9.65
CA VAL A 138 5.44 47.89 -9.16
C VAL A 138 4.68 47.08 -10.21
N ALA A 139 4.78 47.42 -11.50
CA ALA A 139 4.15 46.67 -12.56
C ALA A 139 4.74 45.25 -12.70
N THR A 140 6.06 45.10 -12.61
CA THR A 140 6.70 43.77 -12.67
C THR A 140 6.35 42.92 -11.45
N HIS A 141 6.42 43.48 -10.24
CA HIS A 141 6.07 42.75 -9.02
C HIS A 141 4.58 42.36 -9.00
N SER A 142 3.69 43.25 -9.45
CA SER A 142 2.26 42.95 -9.58
C SER A 142 2.02 41.78 -10.55
N GLN A 143 2.74 41.74 -11.68
CA GLN A 143 2.65 40.65 -12.64
C GLN A 143 3.21 39.33 -12.08
N GLU A 144 4.33 39.37 -11.37
CA GLU A 144 4.92 38.21 -10.69
C GLU A 144 3.97 37.63 -9.64
N ILE A 145 3.38 38.49 -8.81
CA ILE A 145 2.37 38.09 -7.81
C ILE A 145 1.18 37.44 -8.51
N GLN A 146 0.70 38.01 -9.61
CA GLN A 146 -0.43 37.46 -10.35
C GLN A 146 -0.09 36.10 -10.98
N SER A 147 1.12 35.93 -11.55
CA SER A 147 1.60 34.65 -12.09
C SER A 147 1.70 33.59 -10.99
N SER A 148 2.33 33.92 -9.86
CA SER A 148 2.46 33.04 -8.70
C SER A 148 1.08 32.62 -8.16
N LYS A 149 0.13 33.56 -8.10
CA LYS A 149 -1.24 33.27 -7.70
C LYS A 149 -1.94 32.31 -8.67
N SER A 150 -1.76 32.47 -9.98
CA SER A 150 -2.30 31.52 -10.95
C SER A 150 -1.68 30.13 -10.81
N GLU A 151 -0.35 30.05 -10.65
CA GLU A 151 0.36 28.77 -10.45
C GLU A 151 -0.11 28.06 -9.18
N ILE A 152 -0.26 28.77 -8.07
CA ILE A 152 -0.83 28.21 -6.82
C ILE A 152 -2.25 27.68 -7.06
N THR A 153 -3.05 28.40 -7.84
CA THR A 153 -4.44 27.99 -8.11
C THR A 153 -4.47 26.73 -8.99
N ASP A 154 -3.60 26.64 -9.99
CA ASP A 154 -3.48 25.48 -10.86
C ASP A 154 -2.95 24.27 -10.11
N LEU A 155 -1.91 24.43 -9.28
CA LEU A 155 -1.40 23.38 -8.41
C LEU A 155 -2.47 22.86 -7.44
N ARG A 156 -3.30 23.75 -6.89
CA ARG A 156 -4.45 23.35 -6.05
C ARG A 156 -5.48 22.54 -6.84
N ARG A 157 -5.80 22.93 -8.08
CA ARG A 157 -6.70 22.16 -8.95
C ARG A 157 -6.13 20.79 -9.29
N THR A 158 -4.83 20.70 -9.60
CA THR A 158 -4.18 19.42 -9.89
C THR A 158 -4.16 18.52 -8.67
N LEU A 159 -3.88 19.08 -7.48
CA LEU A 159 -3.90 18.34 -6.23
C LEU A 159 -5.30 17.77 -5.95
N GLN A 160 -6.35 18.58 -6.06
CA GLN A 160 -7.73 18.12 -5.92
C GLN A 160 -8.08 17.04 -6.94
N GLY A 161 -7.63 17.18 -8.19
CA GLY A 161 -7.82 16.15 -9.22
C GLY A 161 -7.15 14.82 -8.86
N LEU A 162 -5.91 14.87 -8.35
CA LEU A 162 -5.17 13.69 -7.89
C LEU A 162 -5.80 13.06 -6.65
N GLU A 163 -6.33 13.84 -5.71
CA GLU A 163 -7.06 13.33 -4.55
C GLU A 163 -8.34 12.59 -4.95
N ILE A 164 -9.09 13.14 -5.92
CA ILE A 164 -10.27 12.48 -6.47
C ILE A 164 -9.87 11.17 -7.15
N GLU A 165 -8.82 11.18 -7.99
CA GLU A 165 -8.33 9.96 -8.64
C GLU A 165 -7.85 8.92 -7.62
N LEU A 166 -7.17 9.33 -6.55
CA LEU A 166 -6.80 8.42 -5.48
C LEU A 166 -8.05 7.78 -4.84
N GLN A 167 -9.08 8.57 -4.58
CA GLN A 167 -10.32 8.09 -3.97
C GLN A 167 -11.10 7.16 -4.92
N THR A 168 -11.11 7.42 -6.22
CA THR A 168 -11.74 6.54 -7.22
C THR A 168 -10.99 5.20 -7.29
N GLN A 169 -9.67 5.22 -7.30
CA GLN A 169 -8.85 4.01 -7.32
C GLN A 169 -9.02 3.18 -6.04
N LEU A 170 -9.07 3.80 -4.86
CA LEU A 170 -9.38 3.11 -3.60
C LEU A 170 -10.78 2.47 -3.63
N SER A 171 -11.77 3.18 -4.17
CA SER A 171 -13.13 2.64 -4.32
C SER A 171 -13.16 1.46 -5.29
N MET A 172 -12.43 1.56 -6.41
CA MET A 172 -12.30 0.48 -7.38
C MET A 172 -11.61 -0.75 -6.79
N LYS A 173 -10.51 -0.55 -6.05
CA LYS A 173 -9.82 -1.61 -5.32
C LYS A 173 -10.77 -2.35 -4.37
N SER A 174 -11.50 -1.61 -3.54
CA SER A 174 -12.45 -2.18 -2.58
C SER A 174 -13.54 -3.00 -3.28
N ALA A 175 -14.09 -2.48 -4.40
CA ALA A 175 -15.06 -3.21 -5.20
C ALA A 175 -14.47 -4.51 -5.76
N LEU A 176 -13.24 -4.47 -6.31
CA LEU A 176 -12.56 -5.66 -6.84
C LEU A 176 -12.28 -6.70 -5.75
N GLU A 177 -11.76 -6.28 -4.59
CA GLU A 177 -11.56 -7.17 -3.43
C GLU A 177 -12.88 -7.80 -2.97
N GLY A 178 -13.97 -7.04 -2.97
CA GLY A 178 -15.31 -7.56 -2.69
C GLY A 178 -15.76 -8.63 -3.70
N THR A 179 -15.60 -8.36 -5.01
CA THR A 179 -15.94 -9.36 -6.04
C THR A 179 -15.06 -10.61 -5.95
N LEU A 180 -13.77 -10.46 -5.61
CA LEU A 180 -12.86 -11.58 -5.42
C LEU A 180 -13.35 -12.46 -4.26
N ALA A 181 -13.61 -11.86 -3.09
CA ALA A 181 -14.11 -12.58 -1.92
C ALA A 181 -15.46 -13.28 -2.19
N GLU A 182 -16.37 -12.65 -2.94
CA GLU A 182 -17.64 -13.27 -3.35
C GLU A 182 -17.40 -14.49 -4.25
N THR A 183 -16.51 -14.37 -5.24
CA THR A 183 -16.19 -15.48 -6.15
C THR A 183 -15.52 -16.64 -5.42
N GLU A 184 -14.56 -16.36 -4.54
CA GLU A 184 -13.90 -17.36 -3.69
C GLU A 184 -14.91 -18.07 -2.78
N GLY A 185 -15.81 -17.32 -2.14
CA GLY A 185 -16.90 -17.87 -1.34
C GLY A 185 -17.80 -18.80 -2.15
N ARG A 186 -18.19 -18.38 -3.36
CA ARG A 186 -19.01 -19.19 -4.28
C ARG A 186 -18.31 -20.50 -4.65
N TYR A 187 -17.03 -20.45 -5.01
CA TYR A 187 -16.26 -21.66 -5.36
C TYR A 187 -16.05 -22.58 -4.15
N CYS A 188 -15.81 -22.02 -2.96
CA CYS A 188 -15.73 -22.79 -1.72
C CYS A 188 -17.05 -23.54 -1.44
N MET A 189 -18.20 -22.89 -1.61
CA MET A 189 -19.51 -23.55 -1.49
C MET A 189 -19.69 -24.68 -2.52
N GLN A 190 -19.32 -24.45 -3.78
CA GLN A 190 -19.39 -25.48 -4.82
C GLN A 190 -18.49 -26.69 -4.52
N LEU A 191 -17.25 -26.45 -4.05
CA LEU A 191 -16.33 -27.52 -3.64
C LEU A 191 -16.89 -28.32 -2.47
N ASN A 192 -17.44 -27.66 -1.44
CA ASN A 192 -18.08 -28.34 -0.32
C ASN A 192 -19.28 -29.18 -0.76
N GLN A 193 -20.09 -28.69 -1.71
CA GLN A 193 -21.21 -29.45 -2.26
C GLN A 193 -20.72 -30.71 -2.99
N ILE A 194 -19.68 -30.60 -3.83
CA ILE A 194 -19.09 -31.74 -4.53
C ILE A 194 -18.49 -32.73 -3.54
N GLN A 195 -17.74 -32.26 -2.54
CA GLN A 195 -17.17 -33.10 -1.49
C GLN A 195 -18.27 -33.86 -0.73
N GLY A 196 -19.39 -33.21 -0.44
CA GLY A 196 -20.56 -33.84 0.16
C GLY A 196 -21.16 -34.96 -0.71
N MET A 197 -21.28 -34.74 -2.02
CA MET A 197 -21.73 -35.78 -2.95
C MET A 197 -20.76 -36.97 -3.01
N ILE A 198 -19.45 -36.70 -3.07
CA ILE A 198 -18.41 -37.75 -3.04
C ILE A 198 -18.54 -38.58 -1.76
N SER A 199 -18.63 -37.91 -0.61
CA SER A 199 -18.72 -38.57 0.70
C SER A 199 -19.97 -39.46 0.80
N ASN A 200 -21.11 -39.00 0.24
CA ASN A 200 -22.34 -39.78 0.19
C ASN A 200 -22.19 -41.03 -0.70
N VAL A 201 -21.57 -40.90 -1.89
CA VAL A 201 -21.33 -42.04 -2.78
C VAL A 201 -20.34 -43.03 -2.16
N GLU A 202 -19.27 -42.54 -1.53
CA GLU A 202 -18.31 -43.38 -0.79
C GLU A 202 -18.97 -44.16 0.34
N ALA A 203 -19.88 -43.53 1.08
CA ALA A 203 -20.67 -44.19 2.13
C ALA A 203 -21.57 -45.29 1.55
N GLN A 204 -22.30 -45.01 0.47
CA GLN A 204 -23.14 -46.01 -0.21
C GLN A 204 -22.33 -47.19 -0.75
N LEU A 205 -21.14 -46.94 -1.30
CA LEU A 205 -20.22 -48.00 -1.73
C LEU A 205 -19.71 -48.83 -0.55
N GLY A 206 -19.43 -48.21 0.59
CA GLY A 206 -19.05 -48.88 1.82
C GLY A 206 -20.16 -49.81 2.34
N GLU A 207 -21.40 -49.33 2.37
CA GLU A 207 -22.58 -50.11 2.75
C GLU A 207 -22.78 -51.31 1.82
N LEU A 208 -22.75 -51.10 0.51
CA LEU A 208 -22.92 -52.17 -0.47
C LEU A 208 -21.83 -53.25 -0.37
N ARG A 209 -20.58 -52.85 -0.10
CA ARG A 209 -19.49 -53.81 0.15
C ARG A 209 -19.76 -54.65 1.40
N SER A 210 -20.17 -54.02 2.50
CA SER A 210 -20.53 -54.72 3.74
C SER A 210 -21.68 -55.71 3.52
N ASP A 211 -22.72 -55.30 2.80
CA ASP A 211 -23.85 -56.18 2.46
C ASP A 211 -23.42 -57.34 1.55
N MET A 212 -22.53 -57.11 0.59
CA MET A 212 -21.99 -58.18 -0.28
C MET A 212 -21.17 -59.19 0.53
N GLU A 213 -20.33 -58.73 1.46
CA GLU A 213 -19.57 -59.59 2.35
C GLU A 213 -20.48 -60.43 3.25
N ARG A 214 -21.51 -59.81 3.82
CA ARG A 214 -22.54 -60.48 4.63
C ARG A 214 -23.29 -61.54 3.82
N GLN A 215 -23.80 -61.18 2.65
CA GLN A 215 -24.50 -62.10 1.77
C GLN A 215 -23.58 -63.26 1.31
N GLY A 216 -22.32 -62.98 1.02
CA GLY A 216 -21.31 -63.99 0.71
C GLY A 216 -21.01 -64.93 1.88
N HIS A 217 -21.10 -64.45 3.13
CA HIS A 217 -21.01 -65.29 4.32
C HIS A 217 -22.26 -66.18 4.49
N GLU A 218 -23.45 -65.60 4.38
CA GLU A 218 -24.73 -66.33 4.45
C GLU A 218 -24.82 -67.42 3.36
N TYR A 219 -24.39 -67.12 2.13
CA TYR A 219 -24.33 -68.11 1.05
C TYR A 219 -23.38 -69.27 1.35
N ARG A 220 -22.22 -69.02 1.96
CA ARG A 220 -21.29 -70.08 2.34
C ARG A 220 -21.89 -71.01 3.39
N ILE A 221 -22.59 -70.46 4.39
CA ILE A 221 -23.30 -71.25 5.40
C ILE A 221 -24.39 -72.11 4.74
N LEU A 222 -25.19 -71.51 3.85
CA LEU A 222 -26.26 -72.23 3.16
C LEU A 222 -25.70 -73.35 2.28
N LEU A 223 -24.58 -73.12 1.60
CA LEU A 223 -23.90 -74.12 0.80
C LEU A 223 -23.43 -75.29 1.65
N ASP A 224 -22.82 -75.02 2.82
CA ASP A 224 -22.37 -76.06 3.77
C ASP A 224 -23.54 -76.94 4.24
N VAL A 225 -24.66 -76.32 4.65
CA VAL A 225 -25.89 -77.04 5.02
C VAL A 225 -26.42 -77.88 3.85
N LYS A 226 -26.46 -77.31 2.64
CA LYS A 226 -26.89 -78.03 1.43
C LYS A 226 -26.00 -79.25 1.19
N THR A 227 -24.68 -79.10 1.23
CA THR A 227 -23.76 -80.25 1.07
C THR A 227 -23.96 -81.30 2.15
N ARG A 228 -24.24 -80.90 3.40
CA ARG A 228 -24.55 -81.84 4.48
C ARG A 228 -25.84 -82.62 4.22
N LEU A 229 -26.90 -81.93 3.83
CA LEU A 229 -28.18 -82.56 3.46
C LEU A 229 -28.03 -83.48 2.24
N GLU A 230 -27.23 -83.10 1.24
CA GLU A 230 -26.94 -83.96 0.09
C GLU A 230 -26.22 -85.26 0.51
N MET A 231 -25.29 -85.19 1.46
CA MET A 231 -24.68 -86.38 2.05
C MET A 231 -25.69 -87.23 2.83
N GLU A 232 -26.55 -86.61 3.65
CA GLU A 232 -27.62 -87.31 4.38
C GLU A 232 -28.59 -88.00 3.41
N ILE A 233 -29.00 -87.36 2.32
CA ILE A 233 -29.85 -87.98 1.28
C ILE A 233 -29.12 -89.14 0.61
N ALA A 234 -27.82 -89.02 0.34
CA ALA A 234 -27.04 -90.11 -0.26
C ALA A 234 -26.93 -91.32 0.69
N THR A 235 -26.77 -91.10 2.00
CA THR A 235 -26.77 -92.19 2.98
C THR A 235 -28.16 -92.81 3.13
N TYR A 236 -29.22 -92.00 3.17
CA TYR A 236 -30.60 -92.52 3.17
C TYR A 236 -30.87 -93.37 1.93
N ARG A 237 -30.52 -92.91 0.72
CA ARG A 237 -30.64 -93.71 -0.51
C ARG A 237 -29.88 -95.03 -0.42
N ARG A 238 -28.65 -95.02 0.09
CA ARG A 238 -27.85 -96.23 0.28
C ARG A 238 -28.47 -97.20 1.30
N LEU A 239 -29.12 -96.70 2.36
CA LEU A 239 -29.83 -97.54 3.32
C LEU A 239 -31.06 -98.18 2.69
N LEU A 240 -31.86 -97.40 1.93
CA LEU A 240 -33.00 -97.93 1.18
C LEU A 240 -32.56 -98.96 0.12
N GLU A 241 -31.51 -98.67 -0.66
CA GLU A 241 -30.92 -99.60 -1.64
C GLU A 241 -30.23 -100.81 -0.98
N GLY A 242 -29.73 -100.65 0.25
CA GLY A 242 -29.13 -101.71 1.07
C GLY A 242 -30.17 -102.63 1.71
N GLU A 243 -31.37 -102.13 1.97
CA GLU A 243 -32.54 -102.92 2.34
C GLU A 243 -33.09 -103.69 1.13
N ASP A 244 -32.97 -103.13 -0.08
CA ASP A 244 -33.27 -103.82 -1.35
C ASP A 244 -32.21 -104.85 -1.77
N ALA A 245 -30.98 -104.79 -1.24
CA ALA A 245 -29.92 -105.76 -1.54
C ALA A 245 -30.14 -107.14 -0.88
N GLN A 246 -31.08 -107.25 0.07
CA GLN A 246 -31.51 -108.53 0.64
C GLN A 246 -32.71 -109.16 -0.10
N LEU A 247 -33.28 -108.46 -1.10
CA LEU A 247 -34.28 -109.00 -2.04
C LEU A 247 -33.78 -108.79 -3.47
N SER A 248 -32.88 -109.69 -3.86
CA SER A 248 -32.39 -109.90 -5.23
C SER A 248 -33.36 -109.50 -6.36
N SER A 249 -32.99 -108.53 -7.20
CA SER A 249 -32.43 -108.83 -8.54
C SER A 249 -32.23 -107.61 -9.47
N ARG A 250 -30.95 -107.24 -9.66
CA ARG A 250 -30.29 -106.85 -10.94
C ARG A 250 -30.75 -105.56 -11.69
N PRO A 251 -29.93 -105.03 -12.63
CA PRO A 251 -29.40 -103.67 -12.51
C PRO A 251 -29.78 -102.76 -13.69
N SER A 252 -30.00 -101.48 -13.41
CA SER A 252 -30.23 -100.49 -14.48
C SER A 252 -29.22 -99.37 -14.35
N LYS A 253 -28.18 -99.46 -15.18
CA LYS A 253 -27.31 -98.36 -15.56
C LYS A 253 -28.19 -97.23 -16.11
N ASP A 254 -28.01 -96.03 -15.59
CA ASP A 254 -27.99 -94.81 -16.40
C ASP A 254 -27.35 -93.66 -15.58
N ALA A 255 -26.03 -93.58 -15.69
CA ALA A 255 -25.29 -92.38 -15.31
C ALA A 255 -25.51 -91.32 -16.39
N GLN A 256 -26.60 -90.54 -16.28
CA GLN A 256 -26.74 -89.33 -17.09
C GLN A 256 -25.76 -88.26 -16.57
N LYS A 257 -24.62 -88.18 -17.26
CA LYS A 257 -23.63 -87.13 -17.10
C LYS A 257 -24.23 -85.80 -17.58
N THR A 258 -24.85 -85.04 -16.68
CA THR A 258 -25.33 -83.68 -16.99
C THR A 258 -24.15 -82.70 -16.91
N SER A 259 -23.54 -82.40 -18.04
CA SER A 259 -22.53 -81.35 -18.14
C SER A 259 -23.20 -79.98 -18.00
N LYS A 260 -23.08 -79.35 -16.84
CA LYS A 260 -23.51 -77.96 -16.64
C LYS A 260 -22.48 -77.02 -17.28
N LYS A 261 -22.89 -76.26 -18.29
CA LYS A 261 -22.10 -75.15 -18.85
C LYS A 261 -22.36 -73.91 -18.00
N VAL A 262 -21.33 -73.38 -17.36
CA VAL A 262 -21.40 -72.09 -16.65
C VAL A 262 -20.84 -71.04 -17.60
N LEU A 263 -21.70 -70.11 -18.05
CA LEU A 263 -21.30 -68.93 -18.80
C LEU A 263 -21.11 -67.77 -17.80
N THR A 264 -19.90 -67.25 -17.69
CA THR A 264 -19.62 -66.03 -16.94
C THR A 264 -19.38 -64.90 -17.93
N ILE A 265 -20.32 -63.96 -17.99
CA ILE A 265 -20.22 -62.75 -18.81
C ILE A 265 -19.64 -61.66 -17.91
N VAL A 266 -18.42 -61.22 -18.18
CA VAL A 266 -17.81 -60.08 -17.49
C VAL A 266 -18.03 -58.85 -18.37
N GLN A 267 -18.75 -57.87 -17.83
CA GLN A 267 -19.05 -56.61 -18.52
C GLN A 267 -18.22 -55.50 -17.88
N GLU A 268 -17.29 -54.93 -18.64
CA GLU A 268 -16.48 -53.80 -18.20
C GLU A 268 -17.16 -52.51 -18.67
N ALA A 269 -17.50 -51.65 -17.71
CA ALA A 269 -18.13 -50.36 -17.96
C ALA A 269 -17.18 -49.25 -17.54
N VAL A 270 -16.87 -48.33 -18.47
CA VAL A 270 -16.16 -47.08 -18.20
C VAL A 270 -17.09 -45.96 -18.64
N ASP A 271 -17.38 -45.00 -17.74
CA ASP A 271 -18.27 -43.86 -17.98
C ASP A 271 -19.65 -44.21 -18.57
N GLY A 272 -20.29 -45.27 -18.08
CA GLY A 272 -21.70 -45.58 -18.39
C GLY A 272 -21.97 -46.10 -19.79
N HIS A 273 -20.96 -46.31 -20.64
CA HIS A 273 -21.10 -46.93 -21.95
C HIS A 273 -20.34 -48.28 -22.02
N VAL A 274 -21.02 -49.30 -22.57
CA VAL A 274 -20.52 -50.69 -22.65
C VAL A 274 -19.65 -50.85 -23.90
N VAL A 275 -18.34 -51.05 -23.73
CA VAL A 275 -17.38 -50.89 -24.84
C VAL A 275 -16.97 -52.22 -25.52
N SER A 276 -17.12 -53.39 -24.90
CA SER A 276 -17.05 -54.69 -25.62
C SER A 276 -17.48 -55.90 -24.76
N PRO A 277 -18.17 -56.91 -25.31
CA PRO A 277 -18.38 -58.18 -24.64
C PRO A 277 -17.24 -59.16 -24.98
N THR A 278 -16.56 -59.70 -23.97
CA THR A 278 -15.62 -60.84 -24.15
C THR A 278 -16.21 -62.10 -23.53
N GLU A 279 -16.58 -63.07 -24.37
CA GLU A 279 -17.05 -64.39 -23.92
C GLU A 279 -15.86 -65.31 -23.63
N LYS A 280 -15.81 -65.90 -22.43
CA LYS A 280 -14.88 -67.00 -22.10
C LYS A 280 -15.67 -68.21 -21.61
N VAL A 281 -15.60 -69.30 -22.37
CA VAL A 281 -16.27 -70.56 -22.06
C VAL A 281 -15.30 -71.50 -21.35
N TYR A 282 -15.54 -71.79 -20.08
CA TYR A 282 -14.78 -72.81 -19.35
C TYR A 282 -15.55 -74.14 -19.36
N HIS A 283 -14.87 -75.21 -19.76
CA HIS A 283 -15.39 -76.57 -19.69
C HIS A 283 -14.88 -77.21 -18.40
N THR A 284 -15.75 -77.33 -17.39
CA THR A 284 -15.44 -78.14 -16.22
C THR A 284 -16.15 -79.49 -16.37
N SER A 285 -15.41 -80.51 -16.79
CA SER A 285 -15.87 -81.89 -16.76
C SER A 285 -15.62 -82.44 -15.35
N TYR A 286 -16.69 -82.74 -14.62
CA TYR A 286 -16.65 -83.66 -13.47
C TYR A 286 -16.62 -85.12 -13.95
#